data_AF-A0A7C4GB22-F1
#
_entry.id   AF-A0A7C4GB22-F1
#
_cell.length_a   1.000
_cell.length_b   1.000
_cell.length_c   1.000
_cell.angle_alpha   90.00
_cell.angle_beta   90.00
_cell.angle_gamma   90.00
#
_symmetry.space_group_name_H-M   'P 1'
#
loop_
_entity.id
_entity.type
_entity.pdbx_description
1 polymer ?
#
loop_
_entity_poly.entity_id
_entity_poly.type
_entity_poly.pdbx_seq_one_letter_code
_entity_poly.pdbx_strand_id
1 'polypeptide(L)'
;MFERVKLLKKIPWIPKLIEAPKQDEYIKVLKDSSSNFPKWFGEIYNEFHRGVFTTNIRIKDLMWKVENEVLWAETLYTIANLVVKLNYPRDELNNAWEVILRAQFHDVLPGSCNYEAYKEAYNELENTIEKLKLLSNNALKSIFTTSQINDNINNVIVFNKLNWGWKALVKLPKKSFKLPSGEVILTQEFDDGYYALIKVPSLGYIILEECNEIVNSNVNDNIVKAFKAEDGIVLENEYLMVKIGFDCSIKSIYDKELNREFLASPSNIIKVHLCKPGRFDAWDIDESTIKDSGLPLNVFESPKILASGPIIASVGYSLRYGRSIVKQEVRLYCGSRLIEFRTIVDWIDRGYLLKAWFNLNIDSNEAYFEVPFGVVKRSTIKSNSFEKAMFEVPALRWMDLSDGKYGFAIISQSRHGYSVEGSRIGLSLLKSSIMPNPWSDTGLNEFTYYIYPHYGDYRSGEVYKRAYEVWNNVKTLTFNGNVDMSRINSFFEIYGGILESIKLSEDNSSIILRIYEIEGREGKINLKLPLKFNIYETDIIEESRRLIAERIDSISLDIRPFEIKTLLLSKS
;
A
#
# COMPACT_ATOMS: atom_id res chain seq x y z
N MET A 1 18.89 15.09 -40.71
CA MET A 1 19.37 13.72 -40.37
C MET A 1 19.32 12.78 -41.57
N PHE A 2 18.20 12.67 -42.29
CA PHE A 2 18.09 11.83 -43.49
C PHE A 2 19.14 12.13 -44.60
N GLU A 3 19.41 13.40 -44.89
CA GLU A 3 20.49 13.77 -45.84
C GLU A 3 21.88 13.30 -45.39
N ARG A 4 22.15 13.29 -44.08
CA ARG A 4 23.41 12.71 -43.55
C ARG A 4 23.46 11.20 -43.78
N VAL A 5 22.36 10.48 -43.57
CA VAL A 5 22.28 9.03 -43.86
C VAL A 5 22.57 8.74 -45.34
N LYS A 6 22.02 9.54 -46.27
CA LYS A 6 22.29 9.41 -47.71
C LYS A 6 23.76 9.64 -48.06
N LEU A 7 24.40 10.63 -47.44
CA LEU A 7 25.83 10.89 -47.65
C LEU A 7 26.71 9.79 -47.03
N LEU A 8 26.38 9.35 -45.82
CA LEU A 8 27.10 8.27 -45.13
C LEU A 8 27.05 6.97 -45.94
N LYS A 9 25.91 6.60 -46.53
CA LYS A 9 25.77 5.42 -47.41
C LYS A 9 26.78 5.38 -48.57
N LYS A 10 27.34 6.53 -48.98
CA LYS A 10 28.35 6.64 -50.05
C LYS A 10 29.79 6.44 -49.56
N ILE A 11 30.01 6.50 -48.24
CA ILE A 11 31.33 6.34 -47.64
C ILE A 11 31.68 4.84 -47.60
N PRO A 12 32.81 4.40 -48.17
CA PRO A 12 33.22 3.01 -48.07
C PRO A 12 33.59 2.65 -46.61
N TRP A 13 33.48 1.37 -46.25
CA TRP A 13 33.87 0.82 -44.93
C TRP A 13 32.99 1.18 -43.73
N ILE A 14 31.88 1.89 -43.91
CA ILE A 14 30.87 2.03 -42.86
C ILE A 14 29.88 0.85 -42.88
N PRO A 15 29.24 0.51 -41.74
CA PRO A 15 28.14 -0.43 -41.73
C PRO A 15 27.02 -0.01 -42.70
N LYS A 16 26.40 -1.00 -43.36
CA LYS A 16 25.28 -0.76 -44.28
C LYS A 16 24.13 -0.09 -43.51
N LEU A 17 23.86 1.18 -43.82
CA LEU A 17 22.80 1.94 -43.18
C LEU A 17 21.44 1.60 -43.80
N ILE A 18 20.48 1.20 -42.96
CA ILE A 18 19.07 1.02 -43.33
C ILE A 18 18.33 2.29 -42.89
N GLU A 19 17.54 2.87 -43.77
CA GLU A 19 16.86 4.13 -43.53
C GLU A 19 15.45 3.87 -42.99
N ALA A 20 15.18 4.37 -41.78
CA ALA A 20 13.89 4.24 -41.09
C ALA A 20 13.27 2.82 -41.14
N PRO A 21 14.01 1.76 -40.75
CA PRO A 21 13.42 0.42 -40.69
C PRO A 21 12.28 0.40 -39.67
N LYS A 22 11.27 -0.44 -39.91
CA LYS A 22 10.25 -0.71 -38.89
C LYS A 22 10.88 -1.49 -37.75
N GLN A 23 10.33 -1.33 -36.53
CA GLN A 23 10.82 -2.06 -35.36
C GLN A 23 10.77 -3.59 -35.58
N ASP A 24 9.70 -4.12 -36.17
CA ASP A 24 9.57 -5.56 -36.42
C ASP A 24 10.61 -6.10 -37.40
N GLU A 25 10.98 -5.30 -38.41
CA GLU A 25 12.04 -5.66 -39.36
C GLU A 25 13.38 -5.77 -38.63
N TYR A 26 13.68 -4.82 -37.74
CA TYR A 26 14.89 -4.84 -36.93
C TYR A 26 14.92 -6.05 -35.97
N ILE A 27 13.81 -6.33 -35.28
CA ILE A 27 13.70 -7.48 -34.38
C ILE A 27 13.89 -8.80 -35.15
N LYS A 28 13.31 -8.91 -36.35
CA LYS A 28 13.47 -10.10 -37.20
C LYS A 28 14.94 -10.31 -37.57
N VAL A 29 15.62 -9.27 -38.04
CA VAL A 29 17.05 -9.34 -38.38
C VAL A 29 17.88 -9.76 -37.16
N LEU A 30 17.58 -9.25 -35.97
CA LEU A 30 18.25 -9.68 -34.74
C LEU A 30 18.04 -11.17 -34.48
N LYS A 31 16.79 -11.65 -34.47
CA LYS A 31 16.47 -13.07 -34.23
C LYS A 31 17.11 -14.00 -35.25
N ASP A 32 17.20 -13.57 -36.51
CA ASP A 32 17.84 -14.33 -37.58
C ASP A 32 19.37 -14.33 -37.45
N SER A 33 19.96 -13.33 -36.79
CA SER A 33 21.42 -13.17 -36.65
C SER A 33 22.06 -14.03 -35.56
N SER A 34 21.31 -14.37 -34.50
CA SER A 34 21.81 -15.19 -33.40
C SER A 34 20.66 -15.90 -32.69
N SER A 35 20.86 -17.17 -32.34
CA SER A 35 19.98 -17.90 -31.43
C SER A 35 20.42 -17.81 -29.96
N ASN A 36 21.58 -17.20 -29.68
CA ASN A 36 22.19 -17.13 -28.36
C ASN A 36 22.34 -15.68 -27.89
N PHE A 37 21.32 -15.17 -27.21
CA PHE A 37 21.33 -13.84 -26.58
C PHE A 37 21.64 -13.94 -25.09
N PRO A 38 22.30 -12.92 -24.50
CA PRO A 38 22.40 -12.77 -23.05
C PRO A 38 21.02 -12.82 -22.41
N LYS A 39 20.90 -13.54 -21.29
CA LYS A 39 19.66 -13.65 -20.52
C LYS A 39 19.83 -12.87 -19.21
N TRP A 40 18.86 -12.05 -18.88
CA TRP A 40 18.76 -11.37 -17.60
C TRP A 40 17.55 -11.91 -16.84
N PHE A 41 17.71 -12.25 -15.57
CA PHE A 41 16.63 -12.74 -14.71
C PHE A 41 16.42 -11.77 -13.55
N GLY A 42 15.17 -11.34 -13.37
CA GLY A 42 14.80 -10.41 -12.29
C GLY A 42 14.83 -8.93 -12.71
N GLU A 43 15.03 -8.06 -11.72
CA GLU A 43 14.98 -6.60 -11.86
C GLU A 43 16.13 -6.07 -12.71
N ILE A 44 15.83 -5.19 -13.68
CA ILE A 44 16.83 -4.35 -14.36
C ILE A 44 16.94 -3.06 -13.54
N TYR A 45 17.76 -3.11 -12.49
CA TYR A 45 17.90 -1.97 -11.59
C TYR A 45 18.65 -0.82 -12.28
N ASN A 46 18.01 0.33 -12.36
CA ASN A 46 18.65 1.54 -12.86
C ASN A 46 19.53 2.15 -11.77
N GLU A 47 20.84 2.19 -12.00
CA GLU A 47 21.82 2.72 -11.04
C GLU A 47 21.83 4.26 -10.95
N PHE A 48 20.74 4.91 -11.36
CA PHE A 48 20.58 6.35 -11.46
C PHE A 48 19.16 6.77 -11.07
N HIS A 49 18.94 8.04 -10.77
CA HIS A 49 17.63 8.62 -10.44
C HIS A 49 16.94 7.98 -9.22
N ARG A 50 17.65 7.74 -8.11
CA ARG A 50 17.08 7.11 -6.89
C ARG A 50 16.23 8.04 -6.03
N GLY A 51 16.39 9.36 -6.18
CA GLY A 51 15.57 10.38 -5.53
C GLY A 51 14.09 10.31 -5.92
N VAL A 52 13.78 9.81 -7.11
CA VAL A 52 12.40 9.69 -7.61
C VAL A 52 11.47 8.82 -6.75
N PHE A 53 12.04 7.92 -5.95
CA PHE A 53 11.28 7.08 -5.01
C PHE A 53 10.70 7.90 -3.85
N THR A 54 11.27 9.08 -3.58
CA THR A 54 10.94 9.91 -2.40
C THR A 54 10.36 11.26 -2.78
N THR A 55 10.92 11.94 -3.79
CA THR A 55 10.54 13.29 -4.20
C THR A 55 9.05 13.38 -4.51
N ASN A 56 8.42 14.46 -4.05
CA ASN A 56 7.00 14.75 -4.21
C ASN A 56 6.10 13.75 -3.47
N ILE A 57 5.86 14.05 -2.20
CA ILE A 57 5.02 13.29 -1.28
C ILE A 57 3.58 13.28 -1.79
N ARG A 58 3.06 14.45 -2.17
CA ARG A 58 1.66 14.64 -2.55
C ARG A 58 1.26 13.84 -3.77
N ILE A 59 2.08 13.79 -4.82
CA ILE A 59 1.72 12.99 -6.02
C ILE A 59 1.62 11.50 -5.69
N LYS A 60 2.52 10.97 -4.85
CA LYS A 60 2.53 9.57 -4.44
C LYS A 60 1.36 9.22 -3.52
N ASP A 61 1.00 10.12 -2.61
CA ASP A 61 -0.17 9.98 -1.75
C ASP A 61 -1.48 10.02 -2.53
N LEU A 62 -1.62 10.95 -3.48
CA LEU A 62 -2.77 11.00 -4.39
C LEU A 62 -2.84 9.77 -5.30
N MET A 63 -1.69 9.26 -5.76
CA MET A 63 -1.64 8.04 -6.58
C MET A 63 -2.16 6.83 -5.81
N TRP A 64 -1.67 6.61 -4.59
CA TRP A 64 -2.20 5.55 -3.72
C TRP A 64 -3.72 5.66 -3.55
N LYS A 65 -4.22 6.86 -3.22
CA LYS A 65 -5.65 7.10 -3.00
C LYS A 65 -6.47 6.79 -4.25
N VAL A 66 -6.07 7.31 -5.41
CA VAL A 66 -6.85 7.14 -6.65
C VAL A 66 -6.84 5.68 -7.12
N GLU A 67 -5.70 4.98 -7.03
CA GLU A 67 -5.59 3.56 -7.37
C GLU A 67 -6.49 2.71 -6.47
N ASN A 68 -6.50 3.00 -5.17
CA ASN A 68 -7.38 2.28 -4.25
C ASN A 68 -8.87 2.55 -4.55
N GLU A 69 -9.23 3.82 -4.80
CA GLU A 69 -10.61 4.25 -5.04
C GLU A 69 -11.17 3.73 -6.38
N VAL A 70 -10.36 3.64 -7.44
CA VAL A 70 -10.83 3.08 -8.72
C VAL A 70 -11.11 1.60 -8.58
N LEU A 71 -10.22 0.84 -7.93
CA LEU A 71 -10.43 -0.59 -7.67
C LEU A 71 -11.64 -0.84 -6.76
N TRP A 72 -11.91 0.06 -5.82
CA TRP A 72 -13.12 0.03 -5.02
C TRP A 72 -14.38 0.24 -5.88
N ALA A 73 -14.39 1.25 -6.75
CA ALA A 73 -15.52 1.53 -7.62
C ALA A 73 -15.79 0.36 -8.58
N GLU A 74 -14.76 -0.18 -9.24
CA GLU A 74 -14.89 -1.35 -10.13
C GLU A 74 -15.45 -2.57 -9.40
N THR A 75 -14.92 -2.89 -8.22
CA THR A 75 -15.37 -4.03 -7.41
C THR A 75 -16.84 -3.87 -7.03
N LEU A 76 -17.21 -2.71 -6.46
CA LEU A 76 -18.57 -2.47 -5.97
C LEU A 76 -19.59 -2.42 -7.11
N TYR A 77 -19.25 -1.82 -8.26
CA TYR A 77 -20.15 -1.83 -9.42
C TYR A 77 -20.25 -3.21 -10.07
N THR A 78 -19.19 -4.02 -10.05
CA THR A 78 -19.29 -5.40 -10.53
C THR A 78 -20.23 -6.23 -9.65
N ILE A 79 -20.13 -6.06 -8.32
CA ILE A 79 -21.04 -6.71 -7.37
C ILE A 79 -22.47 -6.17 -7.53
N ALA A 80 -22.65 -4.86 -7.64
CA ALA A 80 -23.96 -4.25 -7.84
C ALA A 80 -24.60 -4.70 -9.17
N ASN A 81 -23.82 -4.82 -10.25
CA ASN A 81 -24.30 -5.37 -11.52
C ASN A 81 -24.73 -6.83 -11.37
N LEU A 82 -23.97 -7.63 -10.61
CA LEU A 82 -24.28 -9.03 -10.39
C LEU A 82 -25.60 -9.21 -9.63
N VAL A 83 -25.76 -8.48 -8.51
CA VAL A 83 -26.80 -8.68 -7.50
C VAL A 83 -28.07 -7.89 -7.79
N VAL A 84 -27.95 -6.60 -8.16
CA VAL A 84 -29.09 -5.69 -8.36
C VAL A 84 -29.20 -5.17 -9.80
N LYS A 85 -28.40 -5.72 -10.73
CA LYS A 85 -28.38 -5.32 -12.16
C LYS A 85 -28.11 -3.84 -12.38
N LEU A 86 -27.36 -3.21 -11.49
CA LEU A 86 -26.91 -1.83 -11.67
C LEU A 86 -26.04 -1.72 -12.94
N ASN A 87 -26.26 -0.69 -13.74
CA ASN A 87 -25.44 -0.42 -14.91
C ASN A 87 -24.01 -0.08 -14.49
N TYR A 88 -23.03 -0.65 -15.20
CA TYR A 88 -21.63 -0.40 -14.95
C TYR A 88 -21.20 0.95 -15.56
N PRO A 89 -20.59 1.86 -14.79
CA PRO A 89 -20.27 3.22 -15.20
C PRO A 89 -18.97 3.22 -16.01
N ARG A 90 -19.02 2.61 -17.20
CA ARG A 90 -17.84 2.36 -18.04
C ARG A 90 -17.13 3.66 -18.41
N ASP A 91 -17.88 4.67 -18.84
CA ASP A 91 -17.30 5.92 -19.30
C ASP A 91 -16.63 6.68 -18.15
N GLU A 92 -17.24 6.72 -16.97
CA GLU A 92 -16.66 7.36 -15.79
C GLU A 92 -15.40 6.64 -15.30
N LEU A 93 -15.40 5.31 -15.29
CA LEU A 93 -14.23 4.51 -14.92
C LEU A 93 -13.10 4.62 -15.94
N ASN A 94 -13.41 4.62 -17.24
CA ASN A 94 -12.42 4.81 -18.30
C ASN A 94 -11.78 6.20 -18.19
N ASN A 95 -12.58 7.26 -18.01
CA ASN A 95 -12.06 8.61 -17.77
C ASN A 95 -11.17 8.67 -16.52
N ALA A 96 -11.52 7.97 -15.44
CA ALA A 96 -10.67 7.89 -14.25
C ALA A 96 -9.34 7.20 -14.54
N TRP A 97 -9.36 6.06 -15.25
CA TRP A 97 -8.14 5.37 -15.68
C TRP A 97 -7.26 6.21 -16.59
N GLU A 98 -7.81 7.00 -17.51
CA GLU A 98 -7.04 7.93 -18.34
C GLU A 98 -6.32 8.99 -17.52
N VAL A 99 -6.96 9.53 -16.48
CA VAL A 99 -6.33 10.48 -15.54
C VAL A 99 -5.19 9.80 -14.77
N ILE A 100 -5.44 8.58 -14.24
CA ILE A 100 -4.44 7.81 -13.51
C ILE A 100 -3.21 7.54 -14.38
N LEU A 101 -3.42 6.98 -15.58
CA LEU A 101 -2.33 6.62 -16.50
C LEU A 101 -1.52 7.84 -16.96
N ARG A 102 -2.18 8.99 -17.16
CA ARG A 102 -1.48 10.26 -17.44
C ARG A 102 -0.62 10.70 -16.26
N ALA A 103 -1.12 10.62 -15.03
CA ALA A 103 -0.37 10.96 -13.83
C ALA A 103 0.76 9.94 -13.52
N GLN A 104 0.64 8.70 -13.96
CA GLN A 104 1.68 7.67 -13.89
C GLN A 104 2.81 7.86 -14.92
N PHE A 105 2.78 8.92 -15.74
CA PHE A 105 3.87 9.24 -16.64
C PHE A 105 5.21 9.34 -15.88
N HIS A 106 6.29 8.88 -16.52
CA HIS A 106 7.60 8.66 -15.89
C HIS A 106 8.33 9.92 -15.41
N ASP A 107 7.78 11.11 -15.64
CA ASP A 107 8.27 12.36 -15.03
C ASP A 107 7.30 12.94 -13.98
N VAL A 108 6.02 12.57 -14.04
CA VAL A 108 4.98 13.09 -13.14
C VAL A 108 5.00 12.31 -11.82
N LEU A 109 4.71 11.01 -11.84
CA LEU A 109 4.70 10.19 -10.61
C LEU A 109 6.06 10.15 -9.89
N PRO A 110 7.19 10.09 -10.62
CA PRO A 110 8.54 10.21 -10.06
C PRO A 110 8.85 11.50 -9.29
N GLY A 111 8.03 12.56 -9.38
CA GLY A 111 8.32 13.79 -8.64
C GLY A 111 9.28 14.73 -9.38
N SER A 112 9.40 14.59 -10.71
CA SER A 112 10.40 15.28 -11.52
C SER A 112 9.89 16.28 -12.59
N CYS A 113 8.61 16.65 -12.59
CA CYS A 113 8.10 17.79 -13.38
C CYS A 113 8.24 19.18 -12.71
N ASN A 114 7.96 20.23 -13.47
CA ASN A 114 7.83 21.59 -12.96
C ASN A 114 6.55 21.76 -12.09
N TYR A 115 6.43 22.92 -11.43
CA TYR A 115 5.31 23.23 -10.55
C TYR A 115 3.93 23.18 -11.22
N GLU A 116 3.80 23.73 -12.43
CA GLU A 116 2.50 23.84 -13.12
C GLU A 116 1.95 22.46 -13.50
N ALA A 117 2.80 21.55 -13.97
CA ALA A 117 2.41 20.17 -14.27
C ALA A 117 1.86 19.46 -13.01
N TYR A 118 2.47 19.72 -11.83
CA TYR A 118 1.96 19.15 -10.58
C TYR A 118 0.65 19.76 -10.14
N LYS A 119 0.50 21.08 -10.27
CA LYS A 119 -0.75 21.76 -9.94
C LYS A 119 -1.92 21.19 -10.74
N GLU A 120 -1.71 20.93 -12.04
CA GLU A 120 -2.70 20.28 -12.89
C GLU A 120 -2.98 18.83 -12.43
N ALA A 121 -1.93 18.02 -12.30
CA ALA A 121 -2.06 16.62 -11.87
C ALA A 121 -2.78 16.48 -10.51
N TYR A 122 -2.48 17.33 -9.53
CA TYR A 122 -3.14 17.30 -8.22
C TYR A 122 -4.64 17.56 -8.34
N ASN A 123 -5.02 18.61 -9.08
CA ASN A 123 -6.43 18.96 -9.26
C ASN A 123 -7.20 17.84 -9.97
N GLU A 124 -6.61 17.24 -11.02
CA GLU A 124 -7.26 16.13 -11.74
C GLU A 124 -7.43 14.90 -10.86
N LEU A 125 -6.39 14.52 -10.11
CA LEU A 125 -6.42 13.37 -9.21
C LEU A 125 -7.41 13.57 -8.06
N GLU A 126 -7.42 14.74 -7.41
CA GLU A 126 -8.35 15.06 -6.32
C GLU A 126 -9.82 15.00 -6.78
N ASN A 127 -10.13 15.63 -7.91
CA ASN A 127 -11.46 15.58 -8.51
C ASN A 127 -11.86 14.14 -8.88
N THR A 128 -10.92 13.34 -9.37
CA THR A 128 -11.16 11.94 -9.75
C THR A 128 -11.44 11.08 -8.51
N ILE A 129 -10.67 11.26 -7.44
CA ILE A 129 -10.87 10.59 -6.15
C ILE A 129 -12.28 10.88 -5.61
N GLU A 130 -12.72 12.13 -5.64
CA GLU A 130 -14.08 12.50 -5.18
C GLU A 130 -15.17 11.83 -6.01
N LYS A 131 -15.04 11.83 -7.34
CA LYS A 131 -15.98 11.14 -8.25
C LYS A 131 -16.03 9.64 -7.97
N LEU A 132 -14.89 8.98 -7.80
CA LEU A 132 -14.80 7.54 -7.51
C LEU A 132 -15.41 7.19 -6.15
N LYS A 133 -15.25 8.05 -5.14
CA LYS A 133 -15.93 7.90 -3.83
C LYS A 133 -17.44 8.00 -3.98
N LEU A 134 -17.94 8.96 -4.77
CA LEU A 134 -19.37 9.09 -5.03
C LEU A 134 -19.93 7.87 -5.77
N LEU A 135 -19.21 7.38 -6.79
CA LEU A 135 -19.53 6.15 -7.50
C LEU A 135 -19.60 4.95 -6.54
N SER A 136 -18.57 4.73 -5.72
CA SER A 136 -18.55 3.66 -4.71
C SER A 136 -19.75 3.75 -3.75
N ASN A 137 -20.06 4.95 -3.26
CA ASN A 137 -21.20 5.18 -2.38
C ASN A 137 -22.54 4.90 -3.06
N ASN A 138 -22.68 5.25 -4.35
CA ASN A 138 -23.87 4.95 -5.13
C ASN A 138 -24.06 3.45 -5.32
N ALA A 139 -22.99 2.72 -5.66
CA ALA A 139 -23.05 1.26 -5.78
C ALA A 139 -23.44 0.60 -4.45
N LEU A 140 -22.84 1.00 -3.33
CA LEU A 140 -23.22 0.51 -2.00
C LEU A 140 -24.69 0.82 -1.69
N LYS A 141 -25.15 2.05 -1.91
CA LYS A 141 -26.57 2.41 -1.73
C LYS A 141 -27.48 1.56 -2.61
N SER A 142 -27.13 1.26 -3.85
CA SER A 142 -27.95 0.40 -4.72
C SER A 142 -28.01 -1.05 -4.25
N ILE A 143 -26.93 -1.56 -3.64
CA ILE A 143 -26.90 -2.93 -3.09
C ILE A 143 -27.79 -3.01 -1.83
N PHE A 144 -27.78 -1.98 -0.98
CA PHE A 144 -28.33 -2.05 0.38
C PHE A 144 -29.62 -1.27 0.63
N THR A 145 -29.97 -0.27 -0.18
CA THR A 145 -31.20 0.51 0.03
C THR A 145 -32.43 -0.33 -0.31
N THR A 146 -33.18 -0.72 0.71
CA THR A 146 -34.54 -1.25 0.62
C THR A 146 -35.56 -0.10 0.63
N SER A 147 -36.74 -0.34 0.03
CA SER A 147 -37.82 0.65 -0.13
C SER A 147 -38.59 1.00 1.16
N GLN A 148 -38.17 0.49 2.32
CA GLN A 148 -38.76 0.82 3.62
C GLN A 148 -37.78 1.69 4.43
N ILE A 149 -37.89 2.99 4.21
CA ILE A 149 -37.22 4.00 5.03
C ILE A 149 -37.84 3.94 6.43
N ASN A 150 -37.03 3.63 7.42
CA ASN A 150 -37.40 3.77 8.82
C ASN A 150 -36.54 4.91 9.38
N ASP A 151 -37.16 6.06 9.65
CA ASP A 151 -36.47 7.33 9.94
C ASP A 151 -35.68 7.35 11.26
N ASN A 152 -35.74 6.27 12.07
CA ASN A 152 -35.28 6.25 13.45
C ASN A 152 -34.05 5.36 13.75
N ILE A 153 -33.45 4.66 12.78
CA ILE A 153 -32.28 3.79 13.04
C ILE A 153 -31.19 4.06 11.99
N ASN A 154 -30.02 4.58 12.41
CA ASN A 154 -28.86 4.75 11.53
C ASN A 154 -27.98 3.50 11.59
N ASN A 155 -28.12 2.59 10.63
CA ASN A 155 -27.26 1.43 10.52
C ASN A 155 -25.95 1.80 9.80
N VAL A 156 -24.86 1.08 10.11
CA VAL A 156 -23.56 1.23 9.44
C VAL A 156 -23.18 -0.07 8.77
N ILE A 157 -22.97 -0.05 7.46
CA ILE A 157 -22.34 -1.15 6.74
C ILE A 157 -20.83 -0.95 6.76
N VAL A 158 -20.10 -2.02 7.05
CA VAL A 158 -18.65 -2.10 6.89
C VAL A 158 -18.34 -3.14 5.82
N PHE A 159 -17.74 -2.71 4.70
CA PHE A 159 -17.45 -3.54 3.55
C PHE A 159 -15.94 -3.78 3.42
N ASN A 160 -15.55 -5.02 3.12
CA ASN A 160 -14.18 -5.43 2.85
C ASN A 160 -14.07 -5.99 1.42
N LYS A 161 -13.17 -5.43 0.61
CA LYS A 161 -12.90 -5.93 -0.77
C LYS A 161 -11.79 -6.98 -0.86
N LEU A 162 -11.07 -7.26 0.22
CA LEU A 162 -10.00 -8.26 0.21
C LEU A 162 -10.58 -9.66 0.17
N ASN A 163 -9.89 -10.60 -0.48
CA ASN A 163 -10.34 -12.00 -0.54
C ASN A 163 -10.09 -12.81 0.75
N TRP A 164 -9.73 -12.15 1.85
CA TRP A 164 -9.71 -12.72 3.19
C TRP A 164 -10.43 -11.80 4.18
N GLY A 165 -10.96 -12.38 5.26
CA GLY A 165 -11.54 -11.62 6.36
C GLY A 165 -10.47 -11.16 7.35
N TRP A 166 -10.69 -10.03 7.99
CA TRP A 166 -9.74 -9.45 8.96
C TRP A 166 -10.47 -8.54 9.97
N LYS A 167 -9.76 -8.12 11.02
CA LYS A 167 -10.25 -7.18 12.03
C LYS A 167 -9.83 -5.76 11.62
N ALA A 168 -10.78 -4.99 11.11
CA ALA A 168 -10.54 -3.63 10.65
C ALA A 168 -10.83 -2.60 11.75
N LEU A 169 -9.98 -1.57 11.85
CA LEU A 169 -10.25 -0.41 12.69
C LEU A 169 -11.21 0.52 11.93
N VAL A 170 -12.40 0.75 12.50
CA VAL A 170 -13.48 1.49 11.84
C VAL A 170 -13.83 2.72 12.65
N LYS A 171 -13.87 3.89 11.99
CA LYS A 171 -14.46 5.11 12.56
C LYS A 171 -15.98 5.05 12.43
N LEU A 172 -16.66 5.09 13.57
CA LEU A 172 -18.11 5.08 13.71
C LEU A 172 -18.64 6.46 14.12
N PRO A 173 -19.92 6.78 13.82
CA PRO A 173 -20.61 7.93 14.41
C PRO A 173 -20.58 7.88 15.95
N LYS A 174 -20.74 9.04 16.61
CA LYS A 174 -20.80 9.15 18.09
C LYS A 174 -22.09 8.55 18.67
N LYS A 175 -22.28 7.25 18.49
CA LYS A 175 -23.43 6.44 18.91
C LYS A 175 -22.95 5.02 19.23
N SER A 176 -23.78 4.25 19.92
CA SER A 176 -23.49 2.82 20.16
C SER A 176 -24.04 1.96 19.03
N PHE A 177 -23.32 0.87 18.76
CA PHE A 177 -23.69 -0.09 17.73
C PHE A 177 -23.59 -1.51 18.26
N LYS A 178 -24.37 -2.43 17.71
CA LYS A 178 -24.31 -3.87 17.99
C LYS A 178 -24.13 -4.67 16.70
N LEU A 179 -23.52 -5.83 16.84
CA LEU A 179 -23.39 -6.81 15.76
C LEU A 179 -24.73 -7.49 15.48
N PRO A 180 -24.88 -8.15 14.32
CA PRO A 180 -26.07 -8.95 14.01
C PRO A 180 -26.34 -10.08 15.02
N SER A 181 -25.31 -10.52 15.76
CA SER A 181 -25.41 -11.48 16.85
C SER A 181 -26.12 -10.93 18.10
N GLY A 182 -26.33 -9.61 18.17
CA GLY A 182 -26.83 -8.91 19.36
C GLY A 182 -25.73 -8.41 20.31
N GLU A 183 -24.46 -8.73 20.05
CA GLU A 183 -23.33 -8.27 20.86
C GLU A 183 -23.07 -6.78 20.66
N VAL A 184 -23.05 -6.00 21.74
CA VAL A 184 -22.75 -4.56 21.69
C VAL A 184 -21.25 -4.35 21.46
N ILE A 185 -20.93 -3.45 20.53
CA ILE A 185 -19.56 -3.21 20.07
C ILE A 185 -18.85 -2.29 21.06
N LEU A 186 -17.67 -2.72 21.50
CA LEU A 186 -16.77 -1.85 22.25
C LEU A 186 -16.26 -0.73 21.34
N THR A 187 -16.38 0.51 21.83
CA THR A 187 -15.90 1.69 21.13
C THR A 187 -14.96 2.49 22.03
N GLN A 188 -14.07 3.25 21.41
CA GLN A 188 -13.20 4.19 22.10
C GLN A 188 -13.26 5.54 21.41
N GLU A 189 -13.53 6.61 22.17
CA GLU A 189 -13.38 7.97 21.66
C GLU A 189 -11.89 8.31 21.49
N PHE A 190 -11.52 8.74 20.29
CA PHE A 190 -10.15 9.12 19.96
C PHE A 190 -10.15 10.12 18.80
N ASP A 191 -9.26 11.12 18.87
CA ASP A 191 -9.19 12.21 17.90
C ASP A 191 -10.57 12.92 17.72
N ASP A 192 -11.22 12.75 16.58
CA ASP A 192 -12.50 13.36 16.23
C ASP A 192 -13.66 12.35 16.10
N GLY A 193 -13.49 11.10 16.54
CA GLY A 193 -14.47 10.03 16.32
C GLY A 193 -14.49 8.90 17.37
N TYR A 194 -15.41 7.97 17.17
CA TYR A 194 -15.47 6.72 17.94
C TYR A 194 -14.89 5.61 17.07
N TYR A 195 -13.91 4.88 17.59
CA TYR A 195 -13.26 3.80 16.87
C TYR A 195 -13.67 2.45 17.44
N ALA A 196 -13.88 1.48 16.56
CA ALA A 196 -14.18 0.09 16.89
C ALA A 196 -13.32 -0.86 16.06
N LEU A 197 -13.01 -2.03 16.62
CA LEU A 197 -12.36 -3.11 15.89
C LEU A 197 -13.41 -4.12 15.42
N ILE A 198 -13.66 -4.17 14.12
CA ILE A 198 -14.75 -4.97 13.53
C ILE A 198 -14.17 -6.09 12.68
N LYS A 199 -14.60 -7.34 12.93
CA LYS A 199 -14.28 -8.47 12.06
C LYS A 199 -15.16 -8.43 10.82
N VAL A 200 -14.56 -8.25 9.66
CA VAL A 200 -15.27 -8.17 8.37
C VAL A 200 -14.91 -9.39 7.51
N PRO A 201 -15.89 -10.08 6.89
CA PRO A 201 -15.63 -11.24 6.02
C PRO A 201 -14.90 -10.85 4.73
N SER A 202 -14.34 -11.82 4.02
CA SER A 202 -13.74 -11.64 2.68
C SER A 202 -14.77 -11.16 1.66
N LEU A 203 -14.43 -10.23 0.76
CA LEU A 203 -15.27 -9.74 -0.34
C LEU A 203 -16.75 -9.60 0.07
N GLY A 204 -16.95 -8.96 1.21
CA GLY A 204 -18.16 -9.12 2.00
C GLY A 204 -18.34 -7.96 2.95
N TYR A 205 -19.39 -8.05 3.76
CA TYR A 205 -19.77 -6.96 4.62
C TYR A 205 -20.38 -7.44 5.94
N ILE A 206 -20.46 -6.51 6.88
CA ILE A 206 -21.20 -6.67 8.12
C ILE A 206 -22.03 -5.41 8.36
N ILE A 207 -23.23 -5.59 8.92
CA ILE A 207 -24.13 -4.50 9.29
C ILE A 207 -24.05 -4.32 10.79
N LEU A 208 -23.84 -3.08 11.21
CA LEU A 208 -23.84 -2.65 12.60
C LEU A 208 -25.14 -1.90 12.85
N GLU A 209 -25.93 -2.39 13.80
CA GLU A 209 -27.21 -1.78 14.16
C GLU A 209 -27.01 -0.75 15.26
N GLU A 210 -27.57 0.45 15.10
CA GLU A 210 -27.57 1.45 16.17
C GLU A 210 -28.34 0.90 17.39
N CYS A 211 -27.78 1.13 18.59
CA CYS A 211 -28.42 0.74 19.84
C CYS A 211 -28.21 1.80 20.92
N ASN A 212 -28.97 1.70 22.02
CA ASN A 212 -28.86 2.60 23.17
C ASN A 212 -28.00 2.03 24.31
N GLU A 213 -27.48 0.81 24.14
CA GLU A 213 -26.66 0.14 25.14
C GLU A 213 -25.21 0.59 25.02
N ILE A 214 -24.53 0.80 26.15
CA ILE A 214 -23.13 1.25 26.18
C ILE A 214 -22.32 0.17 26.89
N VAL A 215 -21.27 -0.31 26.21
CA VAL A 215 -20.27 -1.16 26.86
C VAL A 215 -19.32 -0.25 27.62
N ASN A 216 -19.46 -0.21 28.95
CA ASN A 216 -18.46 0.40 29.82
C ASN A 216 -17.31 -0.59 29.99
N SER A 217 -16.16 -0.32 29.35
CA SER A 217 -14.93 -1.04 29.67
C SER A 217 -14.49 -0.67 31.09
N ASN A 218 -14.36 -1.65 31.99
CA ASN A 218 -13.72 -1.42 33.28
C ASN A 218 -12.27 -1.00 33.06
N VAL A 219 -11.81 0.02 33.80
CA VAL A 219 -10.46 0.61 33.71
C VAL A 219 -9.33 -0.41 33.95
N ASN A 220 -9.64 -1.56 34.57
CA ASN A 220 -8.69 -2.64 34.85
C ASN A 220 -8.51 -3.67 33.72
N ASP A 221 -9.34 -3.61 32.66
CA ASP A 221 -9.30 -4.54 31.51
C ASP A 221 -8.68 -3.89 30.25
N ASN A 222 -7.83 -2.87 30.43
CA ASN A 222 -7.19 -2.18 29.31
C ASN A 222 -6.26 -3.13 28.53
N ILE A 223 -6.80 -3.73 27.47
CA ILE A 223 -6.11 -4.64 26.56
C ILE A 223 -4.91 -3.94 25.90
N VAL A 224 -5.07 -2.63 25.64
CA VAL A 224 -4.01 -1.73 25.21
C VAL A 224 -3.87 -0.62 26.24
N LYS A 225 -2.64 -0.24 26.55
CA LYS A 225 -2.36 0.82 27.53
C LYS A 225 -1.13 1.62 27.16
N ALA A 226 -1.14 2.89 27.55
CA ALA A 226 0.02 3.76 27.56
C ALA A 226 0.33 4.19 28.99
N PHE A 227 1.59 4.09 29.42
CA PHE A 227 2.01 4.53 30.75
C PHE A 227 3.43 5.08 30.75
N LYS A 228 3.72 5.98 31.70
CA LYS A 228 5.06 6.54 31.86
C LYS A 228 5.98 5.53 32.53
N ALA A 229 7.21 5.43 32.03
CA ALA A 229 8.34 4.74 32.63
C ALA A 229 9.44 5.76 33.00
N GLU A 230 10.53 5.31 33.63
CA GLU A 230 11.60 6.18 34.14
C GLU A 230 12.28 7.03 33.05
N ASP A 231 12.49 6.46 31.86
CA ASP A 231 13.22 7.03 30.73
C ASP A 231 12.34 7.21 29.47
N GLY A 232 11.01 7.13 29.60
CA GLY A 232 10.10 7.30 28.46
C GLY A 232 8.63 6.95 28.73
N ILE A 233 7.92 6.62 27.67
CA ILE A 233 6.53 6.15 27.68
C ILE A 233 6.48 4.77 27.01
N VAL A 234 5.72 3.86 27.61
CA VAL A 234 5.50 2.51 27.08
C VAL A 234 4.08 2.40 26.52
N LEU A 235 3.97 1.93 25.28
CA LEU A 235 2.74 1.42 24.68
C LEU A 235 2.76 -0.11 24.80
N GLU A 236 1.69 -0.71 25.32
CA GLU A 236 1.61 -2.17 25.49
C GLU A 236 0.24 -2.68 25.04
N ASN A 237 0.20 -3.76 24.25
CA ASN A 237 -1.01 -4.54 23.94
C ASN A 237 -0.78 -6.04 24.25
N GLU A 238 -1.57 -6.98 23.68
CA GLU A 238 -1.40 -8.41 23.98
C GLU A 238 -0.08 -8.97 23.45
N TYR A 239 0.43 -8.41 22.35
CA TYR A 239 1.58 -8.93 21.61
C TYR A 239 2.86 -8.14 21.88
N LEU A 240 2.78 -6.82 21.93
CA LEU A 240 3.93 -5.92 21.88
C LEU A 240 4.01 -5.03 23.12
N MET A 241 5.25 -4.74 23.50
CA MET A 241 5.62 -3.64 24.40
C MET A 241 6.61 -2.74 23.67
N VAL A 242 6.20 -1.50 23.38
CA VAL A 242 6.97 -0.51 22.63
C VAL A 242 7.35 0.64 23.54
N LYS A 243 8.64 0.87 23.72
CA LYS A 243 9.16 1.91 24.61
C LYS A 243 9.68 3.10 23.81
N ILE A 244 9.07 4.26 24.02
CA ILE A 244 9.42 5.54 23.39
C ILE A 244 10.19 6.36 24.42
N GLY A 245 11.47 6.61 24.19
CA GLY A 245 12.31 7.40 25.10
C GLY A 245 11.93 8.89 25.07
N PHE A 246 12.25 9.64 26.14
CA PHE A 246 12.01 11.10 26.15
C PHE A 246 12.83 11.88 25.10
N ASP A 247 13.81 11.23 24.49
CA ASP A 247 14.55 11.71 23.32
C ASP A 247 13.83 11.42 21.98
N CYS A 248 12.59 10.94 22.04
CA CYS A 248 11.72 10.57 20.92
C CYS A 248 12.19 9.36 20.08
N SER A 249 13.23 8.64 20.51
CA SER A 249 13.65 7.38 19.86
C SER A 249 12.85 6.19 20.40
N ILE A 250 12.63 5.17 19.57
CA ILE A 250 12.09 3.89 20.03
C ILE A 250 13.23 3.08 20.64
N LYS A 251 13.18 2.88 21.95
CA LYS A 251 14.21 2.17 22.73
C LYS A 251 14.08 0.65 22.67
N SER A 252 12.85 0.15 22.54
CA SER A 252 12.53 -1.27 22.57
C SER A 252 11.24 -1.54 21.79
N ILE A 253 11.24 -2.63 21.02
CA ILE A 253 10.05 -3.26 20.46
C ILE A 253 10.15 -4.74 20.86
N TYR A 254 9.51 -5.05 21.99
CA TYR A 254 9.49 -6.39 22.55
C TYR A 254 8.21 -7.12 22.16
N ASP A 255 8.32 -8.27 21.50
CA ASP A 255 7.19 -9.17 21.29
C ASP A 255 7.11 -10.18 22.43
N LYS A 256 5.99 -10.16 23.14
CA LYS A 256 5.70 -10.97 24.33
C LYS A 256 5.40 -12.42 23.99
N GLU A 257 4.84 -12.69 22.81
CA GLU A 257 4.55 -14.06 22.36
C GLU A 257 5.82 -14.74 21.86
N LEU A 258 6.66 -13.99 21.14
CA LEU A 258 7.95 -14.47 20.63
C LEU A 258 9.07 -14.39 21.67
N ASN A 259 8.81 -13.72 22.81
CA ASN A 259 9.76 -13.47 23.89
C ASN A 259 11.09 -12.89 23.39
N ARG A 260 11.00 -11.85 22.55
CA ARG A 260 12.14 -11.31 21.78
C ARG A 260 12.12 -9.79 21.67
N GLU A 261 13.30 -9.19 21.82
CA GLU A 261 13.59 -7.81 21.44
C GLU A 261 14.00 -7.73 19.97
N PHE A 262 13.29 -6.92 19.18
CA PHE A 262 13.55 -6.73 17.75
C PHE A 262 14.58 -5.65 17.45
N LEU A 263 14.85 -4.74 18.39
CA LEU A 263 15.81 -3.65 18.20
C LEU A 263 17.18 -3.98 18.82
N ALA A 264 18.25 -3.81 18.06
CA ALA A 264 19.61 -3.94 18.57
C ALA A 264 20.06 -2.67 19.32
N SER A 265 19.48 -1.52 18.96
CA SER A 265 19.73 -0.22 19.58
C SER A 265 18.55 0.72 19.34
N PRO A 266 18.51 1.92 19.97
CA PRO A 266 17.47 2.90 19.71
C PRO A 266 17.24 3.12 18.20
N SER A 267 15.97 3.16 17.82
CA SER A 267 15.49 3.14 16.43
C SER A 267 14.38 4.17 16.22
N ASN A 268 13.83 4.22 15.00
CA ASN A 268 13.00 5.32 14.52
C ASN A 268 13.70 6.69 14.68
N ILE A 269 15.02 6.71 14.45
CA ILE A 269 15.79 7.95 14.55
C ILE A 269 15.59 8.67 13.23
N ILE A 270 14.77 9.72 13.25
CA ILE A 270 14.58 10.60 12.09
C ILE A 270 15.84 11.45 11.95
N LYS A 271 16.52 11.26 10.83
CA LYS A 271 17.75 11.99 10.49
C LYS A 271 17.57 12.82 9.23
N VAL A 272 18.21 13.99 9.24
CA VAL A 272 18.37 14.83 8.06
C VAL A 272 19.75 14.60 7.46
N HIS A 273 19.78 14.38 6.14
CA HIS A 273 20.99 14.16 5.34
C HIS A 273 21.10 15.28 4.32
N LEU A 274 22.28 15.86 4.15
CA LEU A 274 22.51 16.85 3.10
C LEU A 274 22.42 16.16 1.74
N CYS A 275 21.44 16.54 0.93
CA CYS A 275 21.16 15.92 -0.36
C CYS A 275 21.18 16.99 -1.46
N LYS A 276 22.33 17.11 -2.14
CA LYS A 276 22.53 18.06 -3.24
C LYS A 276 23.25 17.38 -4.41
N PRO A 277 22.58 16.46 -5.12
CA PRO A 277 23.20 15.76 -6.24
C PRO A 277 23.39 16.78 -7.37
N GLY A 278 24.61 16.93 -7.87
CA GLY A 278 25.03 18.15 -8.57
C GLY A 278 24.28 18.52 -9.86
N ARG A 279 23.54 17.60 -10.50
CA ARG A 279 22.83 17.85 -11.77
C ARG A 279 21.31 17.69 -11.66
N PHE A 280 20.83 16.51 -11.29
CA PHE A 280 19.39 16.18 -11.32
C PHE A 280 18.83 16.11 -9.91
N ASP A 281 18.61 17.28 -9.29
CA ASP A 281 18.24 17.38 -7.87
C ASP A 281 17.04 16.49 -7.48
N ALA A 282 15.87 16.68 -8.07
CA ALA A 282 14.68 15.85 -7.80
C ALA A 282 14.89 14.36 -8.09
N TRP A 283 15.69 14.03 -9.11
CA TRP A 283 15.86 12.65 -9.56
C TRP A 283 16.86 11.89 -8.71
N ASP A 284 17.96 12.49 -8.28
CA ASP A 284 19.08 11.76 -7.72
C ASP A 284 19.14 11.81 -6.18
N ILE A 285 19.76 10.76 -5.64
CA ILE A 285 20.36 10.72 -4.30
C ILE A 285 21.73 10.10 -4.52
N ASP A 286 22.78 10.79 -4.11
CA ASP A 286 24.15 10.28 -4.21
C ASP A 286 24.42 9.28 -3.07
N GLU A 287 25.28 8.29 -3.32
CA GLU A 287 25.66 7.29 -2.32
C GLU A 287 26.23 7.95 -1.05
N SER A 288 26.98 9.05 -1.22
CA SER A 288 27.53 9.85 -0.11
C SER A 288 26.45 10.43 0.80
N THR A 289 25.25 10.70 0.29
CA THR A 289 24.10 11.18 1.08
C THR A 289 23.64 10.12 2.07
N ILE A 290 23.65 8.84 1.69
CA ILE A 290 23.20 7.73 2.56
C ILE A 290 24.33 7.25 3.49
N LYS A 291 25.58 7.30 3.02
CA LYS A 291 26.77 6.97 3.84
C LYS A 291 27.05 8.02 4.92
N ASP A 292 26.60 9.26 4.72
CA ASP A 292 26.65 10.27 5.77
C ASP A 292 25.90 9.78 7.01
N SER A 293 26.42 10.08 8.21
CA SER A 293 25.77 9.65 9.44
C SER A 293 24.41 10.32 9.64
N GLY A 294 24.16 11.44 8.96
CA GLY A 294 23.03 12.33 9.14
C GLY A 294 23.05 13.02 10.50
N LEU A 295 22.23 14.06 10.65
CA LEU A 295 21.98 14.71 11.93
C LEU A 295 20.59 14.30 12.45
N PRO A 296 20.46 13.82 13.70
CA PRO A 296 19.15 13.59 14.29
C PRO A 296 18.43 14.93 14.48
N LEU A 297 17.10 14.91 14.35
CA LEU A 297 16.30 16.09 14.69
C LEU A 297 16.32 16.32 16.21
N ASN A 298 16.20 17.58 16.63
CA ASN A 298 16.15 17.94 18.04
C ASN A 298 14.73 17.75 18.59
N VAL A 299 14.61 17.32 19.84
CA VAL A 299 13.31 17.28 20.53
C VAL A 299 12.76 18.70 20.67
N PHE A 300 11.56 18.91 20.13
CA PHE A 300 10.82 20.16 20.27
C PHE A 300 9.74 20.04 21.34
N GLU A 301 9.00 18.93 21.32
CA GLU A 301 8.07 18.53 22.37
C GLU A 301 8.34 17.08 22.74
N SER A 302 8.66 16.83 24.01
CA SER A 302 8.86 15.47 24.51
C SER A 302 7.58 14.62 24.38
N PRO A 303 7.71 13.28 24.32
CA PRO A 303 6.59 12.36 24.25
C PRO A 303 5.53 12.58 25.32
N LYS A 304 4.26 12.59 24.89
CA LYS A 304 3.07 12.67 25.74
C LYS A 304 2.07 11.60 25.31
N ILE A 305 1.39 11.00 26.30
CA ILE A 305 0.27 10.09 26.05
C ILE A 305 -0.88 10.93 25.50
N LEU A 306 -1.33 10.61 24.29
CA LEU A 306 -2.51 11.22 23.67
C LEU A 306 -3.77 10.40 23.95
N ALA A 307 -3.62 9.08 24.00
CA ALA A 307 -4.70 8.18 24.38
C ALA A 307 -4.18 6.92 25.06
N SER A 308 -4.97 6.41 25.99
CA SER A 308 -4.83 5.09 26.58
C SER A 308 -6.23 4.55 26.80
N GLY A 309 -6.62 3.58 26.00
CA GLY A 309 -7.94 2.96 26.07
C GLY A 309 -7.93 1.54 25.51
N PRO A 310 -9.07 0.84 25.58
CA PRO A 310 -9.13 -0.60 25.32
C PRO A 310 -8.84 -0.99 23.86
N ILE A 311 -8.89 -0.05 22.92
CA ILE A 311 -8.70 -0.31 21.48
C ILE A 311 -7.42 0.35 20.95
N ILE A 312 -7.14 1.57 21.40
CA ILE A 312 -6.04 2.41 20.89
C ILE A 312 -5.25 2.98 22.07
N ALA A 313 -3.93 2.85 22.01
CA ALA A 313 -3.00 3.65 22.78
C ALA A 313 -2.10 4.46 21.85
N SER A 314 -1.88 5.73 22.18
CA SER A 314 -1.17 6.67 21.31
C SER A 314 -0.25 7.59 22.11
N VAL A 315 0.94 7.82 21.55
CA VAL A 315 1.94 8.76 22.06
C VAL A 315 2.35 9.71 20.95
N GLY A 316 2.28 11.01 21.25
CA GLY A 316 2.67 12.08 20.34
C GLY A 316 3.92 12.83 20.81
N TYR A 317 4.75 13.23 19.87
CA TYR A 317 5.89 14.12 20.09
C TYR A 317 6.18 14.97 18.85
N SER A 318 7.00 16.01 19.05
CA SER A 318 7.44 16.91 17.97
C SER A 318 8.96 17.03 17.97
N LEU A 319 9.53 16.98 16.77
CA LEU A 319 10.94 17.11 16.47
C LEU A 319 11.16 18.36 15.60
N ARG A 320 12.34 18.98 15.69
CA ARG A 320 12.69 20.18 14.94
C ARG A 320 14.10 20.11 14.35
N TYR A 321 14.22 20.59 13.12
CA TYR A 321 15.49 20.90 12.48
C TYR A 321 15.37 22.24 11.79
N GLY A 322 16.29 23.17 12.06
CA GLY A 322 16.21 24.52 11.52
C GLY A 322 14.85 25.17 11.84
N ARG A 323 14.08 25.47 10.78
CA ARG A 323 12.73 26.04 10.88
C ARG A 323 11.62 25.02 10.62
N SER A 324 11.98 23.79 10.31
CA SER A 324 11.05 22.70 9.99
C SER A 324 10.68 21.89 11.23
N ILE A 325 9.44 21.42 11.28
CA ILE A 325 8.89 20.64 12.39
C ILE A 325 8.36 19.31 11.86
N VAL A 326 8.68 18.23 12.56
CA VAL A 326 8.13 16.89 12.31
C VAL A 326 7.37 16.47 13.56
N LYS A 327 6.04 16.34 13.45
CA LYS A 327 5.20 15.76 14.48
C LYS A 327 5.00 14.30 14.16
N GLN A 328 5.17 13.44 15.15
CA GLN A 328 4.93 12.01 14.98
C GLN A 328 4.06 11.49 16.09
N GLU A 329 3.11 10.67 15.70
CA GLU A 329 2.19 9.99 16.58
C GLU A 329 2.36 8.49 16.38
N VAL A 330 2.77 7.81 17.45
CA VAL A 330 3.00 6.36 17.48
C VAL A 330 1.77 5.72 18.12
N ARG A 331 1.10 4.83 17.38
CA ARG A 331 -0.13 4.18 17.82
C ARG A 331 0.03 2.67 17.86
N LEU A 332 -0.59 2.07 18.88
CA LEU A 332 -0.72 0.63 19.05
C LEU A 332 -2.19 0.26 19.24
N TYR A 333 -2.59 -0.86 18.65
CA TYR A 333 -3.98 -1.30 18.59
C TYR A 333 -4.20 -2.63 19.30
N CYS A 334 -5.39 -2.85 19.83
CA CYS A 334 -5.81 -4.14 20.36
C CYS A 334 -5.78 -5.17 19.23
N GLY A 335 -5.24 -6.35 19.51
CA GLY A 335 -5.25 -7.47 18.60
C GLY A 335 -4.32 -7.33 17.40
N SER A 336 -3.38 -6.37 17.41
CA SER A 336 -2.50 -6.08 16.26
C SER A 336 -1.02 -6.04 16.65
N ARG A 337 -0.15 -6.53 15.77
CA ARG A 337 1.31 -6.33 15.85
C ARG A 337 1.78 -5.12 15.03
N LEU A 338 0.87 -4.44 14.32
CA LEU A 338 1.23 -3.25 13.56
C LEU A 338 1.39 -2.06 14.51
N ILE A 339 2.56 -1.44 14.46
CA ILE A 339 2.84 -0.16 15.11
C ILE A 339 2.70 0.91 14.04
N GLU A 340 1.74 1.83 14.21
CA GLU A 340 1.49 2.91 13.26
C GLU A 340 2.29 4.15 13.62
N PHE A 341 2.94 4.75 12.62
CA PHE A 341 3.63 6.03 12.72
C PHE A 341 2.96 7.04 11.80
N ARG A 342 1.99 7.78 12.34
CA ARG A 342 1.40 8.92 11.65
C ARG A 342 2.35 10.09 11.76
N THR A 343 2.83 10.59 10.63
CA THR A 343 3.88 11.61 10.58
C THR A 343 3.38 12.83 9.81
N ILE A 344 3.41 13.98 10.48
CA ILE A 344 3.08 15.28 9.91
C ILE A 344 4.36 16.09 9.84
N VAL A 345 4.74 16.50 8.64
CA VAL A 345 5.99 17.19 8.33
C VAL A 345 5.66 18.58 7.79
N ASP A 346 5.96 19.63 8.57
CA ASP A 346 5.91 21.01 8.12
C ASP A 346 7.34 21.47 7.79
N TRP A 347 7.65 21.45 6.49
CA TRP A 347 9.04 21.49 6.03
C TRP A 347 9.35 22.66 5.12
N ILE A 348 10.42 23.39 5.43
CA ILE A 348 10.86 24.59 4.71
C ILE A 348 12.35 24.50 4.32
N ASP A 349 13.13 23.65 4.99
CA ASP A 349 14.58 23.54 4.78
C ASP A 349 14.93 22.77 3.50
N ARG A 350 15.69 23.37 2.58
CA ARG A 350 15.93 22.82 1.22
C ARG A 350 17.26 22.08 1.09
N GLY A 351 17.33 21.14 0.14
CA GLY A 351 18.52 20.37 -0.18
C GLY A 351 18.81 19.27 0.84
N TYR A 352 17.75 18.67 1.41
CA TYR A 352 17.85 17.64 2.42
C TYR A 352 17.02 16.41 2.08
N LEU A 353 17.48 15.26 2.57
CA LEU A 353 16.74 14.02 2.61
C LEU A 353 16.43 13.69 4.08
N LEU A 354 15.15 13.51 4.41
CA LEU A 354 14.68 13.08 5.71
C LEU A 354 14.46 11.56 5.68
N LYS A 355 15.06 10.82 6.61
CA LYS A 355 15.00 9.35 6.64
C LYS A 355 14.82 8.84 8.07
N ALA A 356 13.90 7.89 8.27
CA ALA A 356 13.75 7.17 9.53
C ALA A 356 14.61 5.91 9.51
N TRP A 357 15.45 5.72 10.53
CA TRP A 357 16.38 4.59 10.63
C TRP A 357 16.02 3.64 11.77
N PHE A 358 16.11 2.34 11.49
CA PHE A 358 15.88 1.25 12.43
C PHE A 358 17.10 0.33 12.46
N ASN A 359 17.55 0.00 13.67
CA ASN A 359 18.70 -0.87 13.93
C ASN A 359 18.17 -2.17 14.53
N LEU A 360 18.12 -3.21 13.71
CA LEU A 360 17.43 -4.45 14.07
C LEU A 360 18.37 -5.47 14.70
N ASN A 361 17.81 -6.28 15.58
CA ASN A 361 18.40 -7.50 16.10
C ASN A 361 18.00 -8.69 15.21
N ILE A 362 18.23 -8.55 13.90
CA ILE A 362 17.96 -9.57 12.88
C ILE A 362 19.20 -9.62 11.98
N ASP A 363 19.77 -10.81 11.82
CA ASP A 363 20.93 -11.03 10.96
C ASP A 363 20.50 -11.80 9.72
N SER A 364 20.60 -11.15 8.56
CA SER A 364 20.23 -11.75 7.27
C SER A 364 21.00 -11.08 6.14
N ASN A 365 21.41 -11.90 5.17
CA ASN A 365 22.12 -11.45 3.97
C ASN A 365 21.16 -11.01 2.85
N GLU A 366 19.86 -11.21 3.03
CA GLU A 366 18.83 -10.89 2.05
C GLU A 366 17.69 -10.08 2.70
N ALA A 367 17.17 -9.12 1.95
CA ALA A 367 15.93 -8.42 2.26
C ALA A 367 14.94 -8.57 1.09
N TYR A 368 13.66 -8.60 1.42
CA TYR A 368 12.56 -8.84 0.48
C TYR A 368 11.79 -7.55 0.25
N PHE A 369 11.44 -7.26 -1.00
CA PHE A 369 10.75 -6.03 -1.37
C PHE A 369 9.61 -6.34 -2.32
N GLU A 370 8.48 -5.70 -2.08
CA GLU A 370 7.33 -5.84 -2.97
C GLU A 370 7.57 -5.13 -4.30
N VAL A 371 7.24 -5.83 -5.38
CA VAL A 371 7.20 -5.33 -6.76
C VAL A 371 5.83 -5.66 -7.37
N PRO A 372 5.45 -5.09 -8.52
CA PRO A 372 4.17 -5.42 -9.16
C PRO A 372 4.01 -6.94 -9.33
N PHE A 373 2.95 -7.49 -8.75
CA PHE A 373 2.60 -8.91 -8.78
C PHE A 373 3.68 -9.87 -8.25
N GLY A 374 4.58 -9.43 -7.36
CA GLY A 374 5.60 -10.33 -6.83
C GLY A 374 6.53 -9.71 -5.79
N VAL A 375 7.64 -10.40 -5.55
CA VAL A 375 8.65 -10.01 -4.56
C VAL A 375 10.04 -10.18 -5.15
N VAL A 376 10.89 -9.17 -5.00
CA VAL A 376 12.31 -9.23 -5.37
C VAL A 376 13.16 -9.37 -4.11
N LYS A 377 14.23 -10.15 -4.22
CA LYS A 377 15.25 -10.26 -3.17
C LYS A 377 16.41 -9.34 -3.49
N ARG A 378 16.90 -8.60 -2.50
CA ARG A 378 18.11 -7.77 -2.64
C ARG A 378 19.08 -8.06 -1.50
N SER A 379 20.37 -8.05 -1.80
CA SER A 379 21.42 -8.31 -0.81
C SER A 379 21.52 -7.18 0.21
N THR A 380 21.66 -7.55 1.48
CA THR A 380 21.96 -6.60 2.57
C THR A 380 23.46 -6.28 2.64
N ILE A 381 24.29 -7.07 1.95
CA ILE A 381 25.74 -6.93 1.85
C ILE A 381 26.11 -6.36 0.48
N LYS A 382 27.02 -5.38 0.46
CA LYS A 382 27.43 -4.65 -0.75
C LYS A 382 28.76 -5.20 -1.31
N SER A 383 28.74 -6.45 -1.78
CA SER A 383 29.94 -7.21 -2.19
C SER A 383 30.43 -6.88 -3.60
N ASN A 384 29.53 -6.61 -4.54
CA ASN A 384 29.86 -6.25 -5.93
C ASN A 384 29.36 -4.85 -6.32
N SER A 385 29.70 -4.38 -7.52
CA SER A 385 29.33 -3.03 -7.99
C SER A 385 27.82 -2.83 -8.09
N PHE A 386 27.09 -3.85 -8.55
CA PHE A 386 25.64 -3.81 -8.69
C PHE A 386 24.94 -3.72 -7.32
N GLU A 387 25.40 -4.52 -6.35
CA GLU A 387 24.89 -4.45 -4.97
C GLU A 387 25.24 -3.11 -4.31
N LYS A 388 26.46 -2.60 -4.50
CA LYS A 388 26.86 -1.26 -4.02
C LYS A 388 25.98 -0.16 -4.59
N ALA A 389 25.55 -0.29 -5.85
CA ALA A 389 24.63 0.64 -6.47
C ALA A 389 23.22 0.59 -5.83
N MET A 390 22.83 -0.50 -5.17
CA MET A 390 21.55 -0.66 -4.47
C MET A 390 21.59 -0.11 -3.01
N PHE A 391 22.07 1.12 -2.81
CA PHE A 391 22.04 1.79 -1.51
C PHE A 391 20.68 2.44 -1.17
N GLU A 392 19.88 2.73 -2.20
CA GLU A 392 18.50 3.21 -2.11
C GLU A 392 17.68 2.48 -3.18
N VAL A 393 16.65 1.74 -2.77
CA VAL A 393 15.90 0.82 -3.64
C VAL A 393 14.40 1.05 -3.53
N PRO A 394 13.64 0.82 -4.61
CA PRO A 394 12.20 0.98 -4.59
C PRO A 394 11.49 -0.25 -4.01
N ALA A 395 10.34 -0.02 -3.36
CA ALA A 395 9.32 -1.03 -3.13
C ALA A 395 7.93 -0.42 -3.29
N LEU A 396 6.93 -1.24 -3.65
CA LEU A 396 5.55 -0.77 -3.74
C LEU A 396 5.00 -0.39 -2.36
N ARG A 397 4.69 -1.38 -1.50
CA ARG A 397 4.09 -1.10 -0.19
C ARG A 397 4.96 -1.51 0.98
N TRP A 398 5.88 -2.45 0.81
CA TRP A 398 6.64 -2.97 1.95
C TRP A 398 8.02 -3.51 1.60
N MET A 399 8.85 -3.53 2.63
CA MET A 399 10.08 -4.32 2.68
C MET A 399 10.11 -5.17 3.94
N ASP A 400 10.77 -6.32 3.87
CA ASP A 400 10.96 -7.25 4.99
C ASP A 400 12.44 -7.63 5.13
N LEU A 401 12.91 -7.62 6.38
CA LEU A 401 14.17 -8.23 6.78
C LEU A 401 13.89 -9.36 7.75
N SER A 402 14.24 -10.59 7.37
CA SER A 402 13.96 -11.79 8.16
C SER A 402 15.13 -12.77 8.15
N ASP A 403 15.33 -13.47 9.28
CA ASP A 403 16.38 -14.50 9.50
C ASP A 403 15.83 -15.94 9.34
N GLY A 404 14.58 -16.07 8.88
CA GLY A 404 13.86 -17.32 8.72
C GLY A 404 13.11 -17.80 9.98
N LYS A 405 13.40 -17.24 11.16
CA LYS A 405 12.63 -17.48 12.40
C LYS A 405 11.83 -16.27 12.82
N TYR A 406 12.37 -15.08 12.58
CA TYR A 406 11.77 -13.80 12.92
C TYR A 406 11.99 -12.81 11.78
N GLY A 407 11.05 -11.88 11.64
CA GLY A 407 11.11 -10.85 10.61
C GLY A 407 10.59 -9.51 11.11
N PHE A 408 11.01 -8.47 10.42
CA PHE A 408 10.62 -7.11 10.69
C PHE A 408 10.37 -6.42 9.35
N ALA A 409 9.13 -6.01 9.15
CA ALA A 409 8.71 -5.32 7.94
C ALA A 409 8.44 -3.84 8.19
N ILE A 410 8.81 -3.01 7.21
CA ILE A 410 8.34 -1.62 7.08
C ILE A 410 7.30 -1.60 5.97
N ILE A 411 6.12 -1.10 6.30
CA ILE A 411 4.98 -0.98 5.37
C ILE A 411 4.65 0.50 5.20
N SER A 412 4.53 1.00 3.97
CA SER A 412 4.08 2.35 3.68
C SER A 412 3.16 2.39 2.46
N GLN A 413 2.14 3.24 2.51
CA GLN A 413 1.20 3.44 1.41
C GLN A 413 1.75 4.37 0.33
N SER A 414 2.70 5.26 0.65
CA SER A 414 3.14 6.28 -0.32
C SER A 414 4.63 6.55 -0.31
N ARG A 415 5.40 5.93 0.60
CA ARG A 415 6.85 6.04 0.63
C ARG A 415 7.47 4.80 0.00
N HIS A 416 8.29 5.02 -1.02
CA HIS A 416 8.82 3.93 -1.85
C HIS A 416 10.34 3.77 -1.76
N GLY A 417 11.06 4.70 -1.12
CA GLY A 417 12.52 4.66 -1.01
C GLY A 417 13.02 3.97 0.26
N TYR A 418 13.74 2.86 0.11
CA TYR A 418 14.28 2.06 1.22
C TYR A 418 15.79 1.91 1.13
N SER A 419 16.47 1.88 2.27
CA SER A 419 17.88 1.49 2.38
C SER A 419 18.03 0.30 3.30
N VAL A 420 18.93 -0.62 2.94
CA VAL A 420 19.30 -1.78 3.76
C VAL A 420 20.81 -1.98 3.72
N GLU A 421 21.42 -2.01 4.91
CA GLU A 421 22.83 -2.32 5.14
C GLU A 421 22.97 -3.20 6.38
N GLY A 422 23.20 -4.51 6.15
CA GLY A 422 23.10 -5.51 7.22
C GLY A 422 21.75 -5.45 7.93
N SER A 423 21.76 -5.27 9.25
CA SER A 423 20.56 -5.15 10.08
C SER A 423 20.02 -3.72 10.24
N ARG A 424 20.68 -2.73 9.63
CA ARG A 424 20.23 -1.34 9.61
C ARG A 424 19.37 -1.10 8.38
N ILE A 425 18.11 -0.77 8.61
CA ILE A 425 17.14 -0.46 7.56
C ILE A 425 16.63 0.97 7.70
N GLY A 426 16.20 1.58 6.60
CA GLY A 426 15.67 2.94 6.65
C GLY A 426 14.65 3.26 5.57
N LEU A 427 13.67 4.08 5.94
CA LEU A 427 12.60 4.58 5.07
C LEU A 427 12.81 6.06 4.76
N SER A 428 12.94 6.38 3.48
CA SER A 428 13.02 7.77 3.01
C SER A 428 11.65 8.43 3.13
N LEU A 429 11.57 9.49 3.93
CA LEU A 429 10.32 10.16 4.29
C LEU A 429 10.02 11.34 3.34
N LEU A 430 11.02 12.19 3.13
CA LEU A 430 10.90 13.44 2.37
C LEU A 430 12.23 13.78 1.70
N LYS A 431 12.17 14.33 0.47
CA LYS A 431 13.33 14.93 -0.19
C LYS A 431 13.00 16.35 -0.65
N SER A 432 13.64 17.35 -0.05
CA SER A 432 13.39 18.77 -0.35
C SER A 432 14.26 19.28 -1.51
N SER A 433 14.07 18.73 -2.71
CA SER A 433 14.77 19.17 -3.92
C SER A 433 14.39 20.59 -4.33
N ILE A 434 15.34 21.31 -4.94
CA ILE A 434 15.17 22.66 -5.47
C ILE A 434 14.78 22.64 -6.96
N MET A 435 15.38 21.72 -7.73
CA MET A 435 15.09 21.58 -9.16
C MET A 435 14.40 20.25 -9.46
N PRO A 436 13.41 20.23 -10.37
CA PRO A 436 12.96 21.34 -11.22
C PRO A 436 11.83 22.18 -10.58
N ASN A 437 11.33 21.77 -9.42
CA ASN A 437 10.28 22.46 -8.69
C ASN A 437 10.78 22.87 -7.28
N PRO A 438 11.03 24.16 -7.02
CA PRO A 438 11.58 24.64 -5.75
C PRO A 438 10.58 24.62 -4.58
N TRP A 439 9.31 24.29 -4.86
CA TRP A 439 8.25 24.16 -3.87
C TRP A 439 7.87 22.69 -3.60
N SER A 440 8.54 21.73 -4.25
CA SER A 440 8.29 20.31 -3.98
C SER A 440 8.53 20.01 -2.50
N ASP A 441 7.55 19.35 -1.88
CA ASP A 441 7.57 18.93 -0.48
C ASP A 441 7.81 20.05 0.55
N THR A 442 7.62 21.31 0.14
CA THR A 442 7.62 22.45 1.06
C THR A 442 6.23 22.61 1.67
N GLY A 443 6.17 22.95 2.96
CA GLY A 443 4.95 23.11 3.74
C GLY A 443 4.49 21.81 4.39
N LEU A 444 3.19 21.75 4.67
CA LEU A 444 2.57 20.66 5.43
C LEU A 444 2.35 19.43 4.55
N ASN A 445 2.93 18.31 4.97
CA ASN A 445 2.74 17.00 4.38
C ASN A 445 2.37 16.00 5.47
N GLU A 446 1.49 15.06 5.17
CA GLU A 446 1.06 14.01 6.09
C GLU A 446 1.16 12.66 5.38
N PHE A 447 1.73 11.68 6.08
CA PHE A 447 1.78 10.31 5.61
C PHE A 447 1.91 9.37 6.81
N THR A 448 1.57 8.11 6.57
CA THR A 448 1.67 7.04 7.57
C THR A 448 2.56 5.93 7.04
N TYR A 449 3.35 5.36 7.94
CA TYR A 449 4.02 4.09 7.72
C TYR A 449 3.86 3.22 8.97
N TYR A 450 4.08 1.93 8.81
CA TYR A 450 3.87 0.93 9.84
C TYR A 450 5.11 0.08 9.99
N ILE A 451 5.31 -0.36 11.22
CA ILE A 451 6.31 -1.36 11.57
C ILE A 451 5.59 -2.63 11.97
N TYR A 452 6.07 -3.76 11.47
CA TYR A 452 5.47 -5.06 11.69
C TYR A 452 6.51 -6.11 12.08
N PRO A 453 6.77 -6.32 13.39
CA PRO A 453 7.49 -7.50 13.85
C PRO A 453 6.63 -8.76 13.66
N HIS A 454 7.22 -9.84 13.17
CA HIS A 454 6.52 -11.10 12.91
C HIS A 454 7.42 -12.33 13.06
N TYR A 455 6.76 -13.50 13.00
CA TYR A 455 7.43 -14.79 12.95
C TYR A 455 7.81 -15.16 11.50
N GLY A 456 8.84 -15.99 11.38
CA GLY A 456 9.33 -16.50 10.10
C GLY A 456 9.81 -15.40 9.14
N ASP A 457 9.44 -15.55 7.87
CA ASP A 457 9.72 -14.64 6.77
C ASP A 457 8.47 -13.87 6.34
N TYR A 458 8.57 -13.02 5.31
CA TYR A 458 7.43 -12.26 4.78
C TYR A 458 6.20 -13.11 4.41
N ARG A 459 6.41 -14.41 4.10
CA ARG A 459 5.35 -15.37 3.77
C ARG A 459 4.64 -15.82 5.04
N SER A 460 5.41 -16.35 5.98
CA SER A 460 4.91 -16.88 7.25
C SER A 460 4.25 -15.77 8.08
N GLY A 461 4.89 -14.59 8.12
CA GLY A 461 4.33 -13.40 8.77
C GLY A 461 3.17 -12.76 8.01
N GLU A 462 2.84 -13.21 6.80
CA GLU A 462 1.79 -12.62 5.95
C GLU A 462 1.94 -11.10 5.77
N VAL A 463 3.18 -10.61 5.63
CA VAL A 463 3.49 -9.16 5.53
C VAL A 463 2.67 -8.52 4.41
N TYR A 464 2.53 -9.22 3.29
CA TYR A 464 1.72 -8.79 2.17
C TYR A 464 0.25 -8.58 2.57
N LYS A 465 -0.36 -9.46 3.38
CA LYS A 465 -1.76 -9.29 3.82
C LYS A 465 -1.91 -8.04 4.68
N ARG A 466 -1.00 -7.84 5.64
CA ARG A 466 -0.99 -6.64 6.48
C ARG A 466 -0.82 -5.36 5.65
N ALA A 467 0.01 -5.40 4.60
CA ALA A 467 0.15 -4.29 3.66
C ALA A 467 -1.13 -4.03 2.85
N TYR A 468 -1.80 -5.07 2.36
CA TYR A 468 -3.09 -4.94 1.67
C TYR A 468 -4.20 -4.41 2.59
N GLU A 469 -4.22 -4.83 3.86
CA GLU A 469 -5.19 -4.39 4.87
C GLU A 469 -5.09 -2.88 5.11
N VAL A 470 -3.86 -2.36 5.34
CA VAL A 470 -3.66 -0.92 5.51
C VAL A 470 -3.85 -0.15 4.20
N TRP A 471 -3.43 -0.71 3.05
CA TRP A 471 -3.56 -0.05 1.75
C TRP A 471 -5.01 0.17 1.34
N ASN A 472 -5.84 -0.87 1.48
CA ASN A 472 -7.21 -0.85 0.97
C ASN A 472 -8.20 -0.26 1.98
N ASN A 473 -7.95 -0.52 3.27
CA ASN A 473 -8.88 -0.30 4.38
C ASN A 473 -10.28 -0.88 4.09
N VAL A 474 -11.25 -0.69 4.99
CA VAL A 474 -12.66 -0.98 4.74
C VAL A 474 -13.40 0.28 4.29
N LYS A 475 -14.51 0.11 3.54
CA LYS A 475 -15.44 1.21 3.26
C LYS A 475 -16.64 1.13 4.18
N THR A 476 -17.10 2.28 4.66
CA THR A 476 -18.30 2.38 5.49
C THR A 476 -19.41 3.16 4.79
N LEU A 477 -20.65 2.76 5.02
CA LEU A 477 -21.83 3.49 4.58
C LEU A 477 -22.85 3.54 5.72
N THR A 478 -23.24 4.74 6.13
CA THR A 478 -24.38 4.95 7.03
C THR A 478 -25.65 5.05 6.20
N PHE A 479 -26.72 4.37 6.64
CA PHE A 479 -28.01 4.39 5.97
C PHE A 479 -29.15 4.18 6.97
N ASN A 480 -30.37 4.56 6.55
CA ASN A 480 -31.59 4.45 7.35
C ASN A 480 -32.49 3.38 6.72
N GLY A 481 -32.88 2.38 7.51
CA GLY A 481 -33.79 1.33 7.07
C GLY A 481 -33.37 -0.08 7.49
N ASN A 482 -34.27 -1.03 7.28
CA ASN A 482 -33.99 -2.45 7.52
C ASN A 482 -33.32 -3.06 6.28
N VAL A 483 -32.10 -3.57 6.44
CA VAL A 483 -31.50 -4.44 5.42
C VAL A 483 -31.97 -5.85 5.67
N ASP A 484 -32.31 -6.54 4.59
CA ASP A 484 -32.57 -7.96 4.61
C ASP A 484 -31.28 -8.72 4.99
N MET A 485 -31.17 -9.04 6.28
CA MET A 485 -30.03 -9.75 6.89
C MET A 485 -29.81 -11.15 6.31
N SER A 486 -30.74 -11.68 5.52
CA SER A 486 -30.59 -12.96 4.83
C SER A 486 -29.65 -12.89 3.61
N ARG A 487 -29.25 -11.68 3.19
CA ARG A 487 -28.43 -11.47 2.00
C ARG A 487 -26.95 -11.62 2.34
N ILE A 488 -26.39 -12.78 2.02
CA ILE A 488 -24.97 -13.03 1.67
C ILE A 488 -23.93 -12.17 2.42
N ASN A 489 -23.23 -12.76 3.40
CA ASN A 489 -22.12 -12.09 4.10
C ASN A 489 -20.85 -11.93 3.23
N SER A 490 -20.71 -12.68 2.12
CA SER A 490 -19.53 -12.68 1.23
C SER A 490 -19.94 -12.99 -0.22
N PHE A 491 -19.57 -12.14 -1.18
CA PHE A 491 -19.98 -12.26 -2.59
C PHE A 491 -19.14 -13.29 -3.37
N PHE A 492 -17.86 -13.42 -3.05
CA PHE A 492 -16.94 -14.40 -3.65
C PHE A 492 -16.03 -14.94 -2.55
N GLU A 493 -15.77 -16.25 -2.54
CA GLU A 493 -14.74 -16.83 -1.66
C GLU A 493 -13.57 -17.30 -2.54
N ILE A 494 -12.39 -16.70 -2.33
CA ILE A 494 -11.18 -16.96 -3.12
C ILE A 494 -10.01 -17.23 -2.16
N TYR A 495 -9.43 -18.43 -2.25
CA TYR A 495 -8.33 -18.88 -1.40
C TYR A 495 -7.09 -19.22 -2.22
N GLY A 496 -5.90 -19.08 -1.64
CA GLY A 496 -4.64 -19.55 -2.23
C GLY A 496 -3.99 -18.60 -3.26
N GLY A 497 -4.46 -17.37 -3.36
CA GLY A 497 -3.85 -16.30 -4.16
C GLY A 497 -4.35 -14.92 -3.72
N ILE A 498 -3.75 -13.87 -4.26
CA ILE A 498 -4.16 -12.48 -4.02
C ILE A 498 -5.07 -12.04 -5.16
N LEU A 499 -6.30 -11.69 -4.82
CA LEU A 499 -7.20 -11.06 -5.77
C LEU A 499 -6.82 -9.58 -5.90
N GLU A 500 -6.33 -9.20 -7.08
CA GLU A 500 -5.94 -7.81 -7.35
C GLU A 500 -7.11 -6.98 -7.87
N SER A 501 -7.92 -7.54 -8.78
CA SER A 501 -9.04 -6.80 -9.36
C SER A 501 -10.26 -7.66 -9.66
N ILE A 502 -11.42 -7.05 -9.49
CA ILE A 502 -12.73 -7.51 -9.97
C ILE A 502 -13.33 -6.38 -10.79
N LYS A 503 -13.57 -6.63 -12.08
CA LYS A 503 -14.24 -5.67 -12.97
C LYS A 503 -15.17 -6.38 -13.95
N LEU A 504 -15.99 -5.63 -14.69
CA LEU A 504 -16.63 -6.18 -15.88
C LEU A 504 -15.66 -6.21 -17.07
N SER A 505 -15.82 -7.21 -17.95
CA SER A 505 -15.12 -7.31 -19.23
C SER A 505 -15.38 -6.08 -20.09
N GLU A 506 -14.50 -5.77 -21.04
CA GLU A 506 -14.63 -4.57 -21.90
C GLU A 506 -15.97 -4.50 -22.67
N ASP A 507 -16.56 -5.65 -23.00
CA ASP A 507 -17.90 -5.77 -23.61
C ASP A 507 -19.07 -5.72 -22.60
N ASN A 508 -18.79 -5.51 -21.30
CA ASN A 508 -19.71 -5.53 -20.17
C ASN A 508 -20.53 -6.83 -20.00
N SER A 509 -20.15 -7.92 -20.67
CA SER A 509 -20.93 -9.17 -20.68
C SER A 509 -20.58 -10.13 -19.53
N SER A 510 -19.34 -10.04 -19.04
CA SER A 510 -18.72 -11.04 -18.17
C SER A 510 -17.96 -10.37 -17.02
N ILE A 511 -17.62 -11.13 -15.98
CA ILE A 511 -16.81 -10.65 -14.85
C ILE A 511 -15.36 -11.07 -15.06
N ILE A 512 -14.43 -10.17 -14.84
CA ILE A 512 -12.98 -10.43 -14.86
C ILE A 512 -12.49 -10.50 -13.42
N LEU A 513 -11.78 -11.59 -13.10
CA LEU A 513 -11.02 -11.75 -11.86
C LEU A 513 -9.53 -11.84 -12.21
N ARG A 514 -8.70 -11.00 -11.59
CA ARG A 514 -7.24 -11.10 -11.72
C ARG A 514 -6.65 -11.54 -10.38
N ILE A 515 -6.02 -12.70 -10.37
CA ILE A 515 -5.47 -13.33 -9.18
C ILE A 515 -4.00 -13.63 -9.44
N TYR A 516 -3.13 -13.38 -8.46
CA TYR A 516 -1.71 -13.69 -8.60
C TYR A 516 -1.15 -14.40 -7.37
N GLU A 517 -0.04 -15.10 -7.58
CA GLU A 517 0.74 -15.79 -6.56
C GLU A 517 1.90 -14.87 -6.10
N ILE A 518 2.04 -14.66 -4.78
CA ILE A 518 3.00 -13.69 -4.22
C ILE A 518 4.17 -14.33 -3.46
N GLU A 519 4.05 -15.60 -3.07
CA GLU A 519 5.04 -16.28 -2.25
C GLU A 519 6.17 -16.90 -3.08
N GLY A 520 6.02 -16.97 -4.41
CA GLY A 520 6.97 -17.58 -5.34
C GLY A 520 6.96 -19.10 -5.24
N ARG A 521 5.80 -19.71 -4.98
CA ARG A 521 5.63 -21.15 -4.80
C ARG A 521 4.51 -21.68 -5.69
N GLU A 522 4.61 -22.96 -6.08
CA GLU A 522 3.46 -23.64 -6.69
C GLU A 522 2.34 -23.78 -5.68
N GLY A 523 1.12 -23.52 -6.13
CA GLY A 523 -0.05 -23.53 -5.25
C GLY A 523 -1.34 -23.83 -6.00
N LYS A 524 -2.45 -23.70 -5.27
CA LYS A 524 -3.79 -23.84 -5.82
C LYS A 524 -4.66 -22.67 -5.42
N ILE A 525 -5.37 -22.10 -6.40
CA ILE A 525 -6.45 -21.15 -6.17
C ILE A 525 -7.76 -21.92 -6.08
N ASN A 526 -8.51 -21.71 -5.01
CA ASN A 526 -9.86 -22.25 -4.85
C ASN A 526 -10.87 -21.10 -4.96
N LEU A 527 -11.79 -21.23 -5.90
CA LEU A 527 -12.86 -20.27 -6.15
C LEU A 527 -14.19 -20.90 -5.77
N LYS A 528 -15.00 -20.17 -5.02
CA LYS A 528 -16.42 -20.45 -4.82
C LYS A 528 -17.21 -19.19 -5.15
N LEU A 529 -18.12 -19.36 -6.10
CA LEU A 529 -18.84 -18.31 -6.80
C LEU A 529 -20.27 -18.24 -6.28
N PRO A 530 -20.90 -17.06 -6.32
CA PRO A 530 -22.26 -16.89 -5.82
C PRO A 530 -23.32 -17.53 -6.73
N LEU A 531 -22.96 -17.86 -7.97
CA LEU A 531 -23.81 -18.45 -9.00
C LEU A 531 -22.97 -19.39 -9.86
N LYS A 532 -23.62 -20.10 -10.79
CA LYS A 532 -22.94 -20.93 -11.79
C LYS A 532 -22.46 -20.08 -12.98
N PHE A 533 -21.21 -20.29 -13.39
CA PHE A 533 -20.57 -19.57 -14.49
C PHE A 533 -19.85 -20.54 -15.44
N ASN A 534 -19.68 -20.10 -16.68
CA ASN A 534 -18.66 -20.61 -17.58
C ASN A 534 -17.36 -19.85 -17.31
N ILE A 535 -16.28 -20.57 -17.03
CA ILE A 535 -14.99 -19.99 -16.63
C ILE A 535 -13.98 -20.14 -17.76
N TYR A 536 -13.41 -19.03 -18.19
CA TYR A 536 -12.37 -18.97 -19.21
C TYR A 536 -11.08 -18.43 -18.60
N GLU A 537 -9.93 -18.97 -19.00
CA GLU A 537 -8.63 -18.32 -18.82
C GLU A 537 -8.42 -17.36 -19.99
N THR A 538 -7.92 -16.16 -19.67
CA THR A 538 -7.66 -15.10 -20.65
C THR A 538 -6.35 -14.38 -20.36
N ASP A 539 -5.86 -13.61 -21.32
CA ASP A 539 -4.72 -12.71 -21.16
C ASP A 539 -5.13 -11.41 -20.46
N ILE A 540 -4.17 -10.51 -20.27
CA ILE A 540 -4.39 -9.26 -19.53
C ILE A 540 -5.29 -8.26 -20.26
N ILE A 541 -5.44 -8.40 -21.59
CA ILE A 541 -6.24 -7.53 -22.46
C ILE A 541 -7.56 -8.19 -22.90
N GLU A 542 -7.87 -9.37 -22.34
CA GLU A 542 -9.15 -10.09 -22.49
C GLU A 542 -9.44 -10.67 -23.88
N GLU A 543 -8.41 -10.85 -24.71
CA GLU A 543 -8.57 -11.29 -26.11
C GLU A 543 -8.62 -12.82 -26.24
N SER A 544 -7.65 -13.53 -25.66
CA SER A 544 -7.64 -14.99 -25.68
C SER A 544 -8.67 -15.58 -24.73
N ARG A 545 -9.47 -16.55 -25.14
CA ARG A 545 -10.47 -17.21 -24.26
C ARG A 545 -10.32 -18.71 -24.34
N ARG A 546 -9.77 -19.32 -23.28
CA ARG A 546 -9.68 -20.78 -23.15
C ARG A 546 -10.67 -21.25 -22.09
N LEU A 547 -11.72 -21.96 -22.51
CA LEU A 547 -12.69 -22.54 -21.58
C LEU A 547 -12.00 -23.54 -20.64
N ILE A 548 -12.18 -23.36 -19.34
CA ILE A 548 -11.64 -24.24 -18.29
C ILE A 548 -12.75 -25.12 -17.71
N ALA A 549 -13.94 -24.55 -17.50
CA ALA A 549 -15.07 -25.25 -16.92
C ALA A 549 -16.41 -24.58 -17.28
N GLU A 550 -17.49 -25.36 -17.32
CA GLU A 550 -18.83 -24.92 -17.71
C GLU A 550 -19.83 -25.07 -16.57
N ARG A 551 -20.67 -24.05 -16.38
CA ARG A 551 -21.82 -24.05 -15.46
C ARG A 551 -21.50 -24.54 -14.04
N ILE A 552 -20.36 -24.12 -13.50
CA ILE A 552 -19.90 -24.45 -12.15
C ILE A 552 -19.95 -23.25 -11.21
N ASP A 553 -20.12 -23.51 -9.93
CA ASP A 553 -20.08 -22.53 -8.84
C ASP A 553 -18.81 -22.67 -7.97
N SER A 554 -17.95 -23.64 -8.28
CA SER A 554 -16.67 -23.83 -7.59
C SER A 554 -15.63 -24.50 -8.48
N ILE A 555 -14.36 -24.09 -8.33
CA ILE A 555 -13.22 -24.67 -9.05
C ILE A 555 -11.92 -24.55 -8.25
N SER A 556 -11.04 -25.52 -8.44
CA SER A 556 -9.65 -25.46 -7.98
C SER A 556 -8.73 -25.40 -9.20
N LEU A 557 -7.83 -24.41 -9.23
CA LEU A 557 -6.91 -24.17 -10.33
C LEU A 557 -5.48 -24.16 -9.81
N ASP A 558 -4.56 -24.82 -10.52
CA ASP A 558 -3.14 -24.71 -10.21
C ASP A 558 -2.62 -23.30 -10.57
N ILE A 559 -1.73 -22.76 -9.74
CA ILE A 559 -1.02 -21.50 -10.00
C ILE A 559 0.48 -21.69 -9.81
N ARG A 560 1.25 -21.21 -10.77
CA ARG A 560 2.72 -21.28 -10.75
C ARG A 560 3.33 -20.12 -9.93
N PRO A 561 4.59 -20.25 -9.49
CA PRO A 561 5.32 -19.18 -8.81
C PRO A 561 5.24 -17.85 -9.56
N PHE A 562 4.77 -16.79 -8.89
CA PHE A 562 4.58 -15.45 -9.46
C PHE A 562 3.71 -15.38 -10.72
N GLU A 563 2.84 -16.36 -10.95
CA GLU A 563 1.91 -16.33 -12.08
C GLU A 563 0.77 -15.33 -11.82
N ILE A 564 0.40 -14.59 -12.87
CA ILE A 564 -0.80 -13.76 -12.90
C ILE A 564 -1.83 -14.52 -13.73
N LYS A 565 -2.94 -14.88 -13.10
CA LYS A 565 -4.06 -15.60 -13.74
C LYS A 565 -5.25 -14.66 -13.88
N THR A 566 -5.68 -14.45 -15.13
CA THR A 566 -6.89 -13.67 -15.43
C THR A 566 -8.00 -14.62 -15.84
N LEU A 567 -9.12 -14.57 -15.14
CA LEU A 567 -10.28 -15.41 -15.35
C LEU A 567 -11.47 -14.56 -15.80
N LEU A 568 -12.15 -15.02 -16.84
CA LEU A 568 -13.40 -14.45 -17.33
C LEU A 568 -14.54 -15.37 -16.94
N LEU A 569 -15.49 -14.85 -16.17
CA LEU A 569 -16.70 -15.54 -15.72
C LEU A 569 -17.89 -15.05 -16.53
N SER A 570 -18.38 -15.91 -17.43
CA SER A 570 -19.57 -15.65 -18.24
C SER A 570 -20.78 -16.33 -17.61
N LYS A 571 -21.91 -15.61 -17.54
CA LYS A 571 -23.16 -16.18 -17.00
C LYS A 571 -23.63 -17.33 -17.91
N SER A 572 -24.08 -18.41 -17.27
CA SER A 572 -24.62 -19.59 -17.96
C SER A 572 -25.98 -19.33 -18.59
#